data_AF-A0A383EH86-F1
#
_entry.id   AF-A0A383EH86-F1
#
_cell.length_a   1.000
_cell.length_b   1.000
_cell.length_c   1.000
_cell.angle_alpha   90.00
_cell.angle_beta   90.00
_cell.angle_gamma   90.00
#
_symmetry.space_group_name_H-M   'P 1'
#
loop_
_entity.id
_entity.type
_entity.pdbx_description
1 polymer ?
#
loop_
_entity_poly.entity_id
_entity_poly.type
_entity_poly.pdbx_seq_one_letter_code
_entity_poly.pdbx_strand_id
1 'polypeptide(L)'
;VLSQTDVSGEISGTWTLDNSPYLVVGDLLVHPYNSLTIEPGVEVVFMEDYEFRVEGELHAVGTEQDSIYFRSDTPGESTWKGISFQFSTNLSEIS
;
A
#
# COMPACT_ATOMS: atom_id res chain seq x y z
N VAL A 1 -14.76 -12.82 9.17
CA VAL A 1 -14.51 -13.13 7.74
C VAL A 1 -13.60 -12.01 7.28
N LEU A 2 -12.35 -12.31 6.92
CA LEU A 2 -11.48 -11.29 6.31
C LEU A 2 -12.13 -10.89 4.98
N SER A 3 -12.39 -9.60 4.79
CA SER A 3 -12.97 -9.10 3.55
C SER A 3 -11.82 -8.63 2.68
N GLN A 4 -11.49 -9.37 1.61
CA GLN A 4 -10.51 -8.87 0.64
C GLN A 4 -11.05 -7.60 -0.02
N THR A 5 -10.14 -6.67 -0.34
CA THR A 5 -10.50 -5.44 -1.04
C THR A 5 -9.62 -5.27 -2.28
N ASP A 6 -10.24 -5.27 -3.46
CA ASP A 6 -9.53 -5.02 -4.71
C ASP A 6 -9.32 -3.50 -4.90
N VAL A 7 -8.08 -3.08 -5.18
CA VAL A 7 -7.68 -1.67 -5.33
C VAL A 7 -6.85 -1.44 -6.58
N SER A 8 -7.04 -0.27 -7.20
CA SER A 8 -6.26 0.21 -8.35
C SER A 8 -6.48 1.72 -8.54
N GLY A 9 -5.59 2.38 -9.27
CA GLY A 9 -5.72 3.79 -9.63
C GLY A 9 -5.39 4.75 -8.48
N GLU A 10 -6.12 5.85 -8.42
CA GLU A 10 -5.94 6.88 -7.40
C GLU A 10 -6.48 6.39 -6.05
N ILE A 11 -5.63 6.39 -5.02
CA ILE A 11 -5.97 5.93 -3.68
C ILE A 11 -5.68 7.00 -2.62
N SER A 12 -6.49 6.99 -1.56
CA SER A 12 -6.35 7.85 -0.39
C SER A 12 -7.19 7.31 0.78
N GLY A 13 -7.05 7.91 1.96
CA GLY A 13 -7.82 7.55 3.15
C GLY A 13 -7.10 6.54 4.04
N THR A 14 -7.86 5.66 4.69
CA THR A 14 -7.32 4.71 5.67
C THR A 14 -7.58 3.28 5.22
N TRP A 15 -6.52 2.49 5.15
CA TRP A 15 -6.58 1.04 4.95
C TRP A 15 -6.51 0.35 6.30
N THR A 16 -7.51 -0.48 6.59
CA THR A 16 -7.72 -1.10 7.90
C THR A 16 -7.59 -2.61 7.84
N LEU A 17 -7.27 -3.23 8.98
CA LEU A 17 -7.13 -4.70 9.07
C LEU A 17 -8.42 -5.44 8.69
N ASP A 18 -9.59 -4.88 8.99
CA ASP A 18 -10.89 -5.48 8.68
C ASP A 18 -11.13 -5.68 7.16
N ASN A 19 -10.45 -4.88 6.33
CA ASN A 19 -10.52 -4.88 4.88
C ASN A 19 -9.29 -5.53 4.23
N SER A 20 -8.40 -6.12 5.05
CA SER A 20 -7.20 -6.80 4.61
C SER A 20 -7.51 -8.25 4.22
N PRO A 21 -6.85 -8.82 3.17
CA PRO A 21 -5.81 -8.19 2.35
C PRO A 21 -6.36 -7.19 1.31
N TYR A 22 -5.56 -6.18 1.02
CA TYR A 22 -5.76 -5.29 -0.14
C TYR A 22 -5.09 -5.91 -1.35
N LEU A 23 -5.87 -6.30 -2.36
CA LEU A 23 -5.37 -6.88 -3.61
C LEU A 23 -5.18 -5.79 -4.64
N VAL A 24 -3.93 -5.53 -5.01
CA VAL A 24 -3.56 -4.53 -5.99
C VAL A 24 -3.69 -5.14 -7.38
N VAL A 25 -4.73 -4.73 -8.10
CA VAL A 25 -5.13 -5.22 -9.43
C VAL A 25 -4.85 -4.20 -10.55
N GLY A 26 -4.04 -3.19 -10.24
CA GLY A 26 -3.57 -2.16 -11.17
C GLY A 26 -2.59 -1.22 -10.46
N ASP A 27 -1.91 -0.34 -11.20
CA ASP A 27 -1.00 0.65 -10.62
C ASP A 27 -1.72 1.52 -9.57
N LEU A 28 -1.01 1.86 -8.50
CA LEU A 28 -1.51 2.71 -7.42
C LEU A 28 -0.86 4.08 -7.46
N LEU A 29 -1.65 5.11 -7.20
CA LEU A 29 -1.20 6.49 -7.10
C LEU A 29 -1.81 7.19 -5.88
N VAL A 30 -0.97 7.64 -4.95
CA VAL A 30 -1.36 8.68 -3.99
C VAL A 30 -1.07 10.03 -4.63
N HIS A 31 -2.11 10.73 -5.07
CA HIS A 31 -1.97 12.04 -5.71
C HIS A 31 -1.36 13.11 -4.79
N PRO A 32 -0.78 14.19 -5.36
CA PRO A 32 -0.35 15.35 -4.59
C PRO A 32 -1.47 15.89 -3.70
N TYR A 33 -1.11 16.30 -2.48
CA TYR A 33 -2.03 16.80 -1.45
C TYR A 33 -3.04 15.80 -0.88
N ASN A 34 -2.98 14.53 -1.28
CA ASN A 34 -3.71 13.44 -0.64
C ASN A 34 -2.78 12.62 0.27
N SER A 35 -3.38 11.88 1.19
CA SER A 35 -2.67 10.95 2.05
C SER A 35 -3.32 9.57 2.03
N LEU A 36 -2.48 8.56 2.19
CA LEU A 36 -2.88 7.20 2.51
C LEU A 36 -2.27 6.81 3.85
N THR A 37 -3.11 6.34 4.78
CA THR A 37 -2.69 5.69 6.02
C THR A 37 -2.97 4.21 5.92
N ILE A 38 -1.97 3.38 6.22
CA ILE A 38 -2.11 1.93 6.29
C ILE A 38 -1.90 1.52 7.74
N GLU A 39 -2.91 0.89 8.35
CA GLU A 39 -2.86 0.47 9.74
C GLU A 39 -1.94 -0.76 9.95
N PRO A 40 -1.35 -0.92 11.15
CA PRO A 40 -0.61 -2.13 11.52
C PRO A 40 -1.39 -3.42 11.23
N GLY A 41 -0.69 -4.44 10.74
CA GLY A 41 -1.27 -5.76 10.43
C GLY A 41 -1.88 -5.86 9.03
N VAL A 42 -1.99 -4.77 8.27
CA VAL A 42 -2.49 -4.82 6.89
C VAL A 42 -1.51 -5.52 5.95
N GLU A 43 -2.03 -6.49 5.20
CA GLU A 43 -1.38 -7.04 4.01
C GLU A 43 -1.83 -6.33 2.73
N VAL A 44 -0.85 -5.94 1.91
CA VAL A 44 -1.02 -5.38 0.56
C VAL A 44 -0.35 -6.33 -0.43
N VAL A 45 -1.16 -6.92 -1.31
CA VAL A 45 -0.75 -8.00 -2.21
C VAL A 45 -0.82 -7.53 -3.66
N PHE A 46 0.32 -7.48 -4.33
CA PHE A 46 0.42 -7.10 -5.73
C PHE A 46 0.22 -8.31 -6.64
N MET A 47 -0.86 -8.28 -7.42
CA MET A 47 -1.27 -9.41 -8.26
C MET A 47 -0.41 -9.58 -9.51
N GLU A 48 0.20 -8.49 -10.01
CA GLU A 48 1.13 -8.49 -11.15
C GLU A 48 2.29 -7.49 -10.93
N ASP A 49 2.87 -6.96 -12.01
CA ASP A 49 4.01 -6.05 -11.98
C ASP A 49 3.61 -4.58 -11.73
N TYR A 50 2.54 -4.35 -10.97
CA TYR A 50 2.04 -3.01 -10.71
C TYR A 50 3.01 -2.17 -9.87
N GLU A 51 3.03 -0.87 -10.13
CA GLU A 51 3.78 0.13 -9.37
C GLU A 51 2.91 0.72 -8.27
N PHE A 52 3.51 1.05 -7.12
CA PHE A 52 2.90 1.92 -6.13
C PHE A 52 3.63 3.27 -6.09
N ARG A 53 3.04 4.28 -6.73
CA ARG A 53 3.55 5.64 -6.76
C ARG A 53 2.95 6.51 -5.67
N VAL A 54 3.81 7.22 -4.95
CA VAL A 54 3.43 8.16 -3.90
C VAL A 54 3.90 9.56 -4.29
N GLU A 55 2.96 10.41 -4.70
CA GLU A 55 3.19 11.84 -4.95
C GLU A 55 2.64 12.74 -3.83
N GLY A 56 1.72 12.22 -3.01
CA GLY A 56 1.27 12.81 -1.76
C GLY A 56 2.00 12.23 -0.55
N GLU A 57 1.24 11.75 0.43
CA GLU A 57 1.77 11.21 1.70
C GLU A 57 1.41 9.73 1.89
N LEU A 58 2.38 8.92 2.29
CA LEU A 58 2.15 7.56 2.77
C LEU A 58 2.54 7.46 4.24
N HIS A 59 1.57 7.08 5.08
CA HIS A 59 1.74 6.79 6.50
C HIS A 59 1.53 5.29 6.71
N ALA A 60 2.61 4.52 6.67
CA ALA A 60 2.59 3.06 6.84
C ALA A 60 3.51 2.67 8.00
N VAL A 61 3.03 2.87 9.22
CA VAL A 61 3.77 2.70 10.46
C VAL A 61 3.23 1.47 11.18
N GLY A 62 4.03 0.40 11.22
CA GLY A 62 3.72 -0.80 11.99
C GLY A 62 3.91 -0.61 13.49
N THR A 63 3.72 -1.69 14.24
CA THR A 63 4.05 -1.79 15.66
C THR A 63 5.00 -2.96 15.89
N GLU A 64 5.58 -3.04 17.09
CA GLU A 64 6.37 -4.21 17.49
C GLU A 64 5.56 -5.52 17.47
N GLN A 65 4.24 -5.44 17.63
CA GLN A 65 3.35 -6.60 17.66
C GLN A 65 2.84 -6.97 16.26
N ASP A 66 2.60 -5.99 15.39
CA ASP A 66 2.01 -6.16 14.06
C ASP A 66 2.68 -5.28 13.02
N SER A 67 3.17 -5.88 11.94
CA SER A 67 3.82 -5.19 10.81
C SER A 67 2.88 -5.03 9.61
N ILE A 68 3.22 -4.12 8.71
CA ILE A 68 2.55 -3.96 7.41
C ILE A 68 3.36 -4.73 6.36
N TYR A 69 2.69 -5.56 5.55
CA TYR A 69 3.37 -6.38 4.54
C TYR A 69 2.98 -5.96 3.13
N PHE A 70 3.98 -5.52 2.36
CA PHE A 70 3.88 -5.37 0.91
C PHE A 70 4.54 -6.58 0.24
N ARG A 71 3.79 -7.34 -0.56
CA ARG A 71 4.29 -8.54 -1.22
C ARG A 71 3.62 -8.79 -2.57
N SER A 72 4.27 -9.55 -3.43
CA SER A 72 3.62 -10.14 -4.61
C SER A 72 2.69 -11.30 -4.20
N ASP A 73 1.72 -11.61 -5.06
CA ASP A 73 0.84 -12.77 -4.88
C ASP A 73 1.60 -14.10 -5.01
N THR A 74 2.60 -14.15 -5.91
CA THR A 74 3.45 -15.32 -6.12
C THR A 74 4.54 -15.43 -5.04
N PRO A 75 4.55 -16.50 -4.21
CA PRO A 75 5.58 -16.68 -3.19
C PRO A 75 6.97 -16.88 -3.81
N GLY A 76 7.96 -16.12 -3.32
CA GLY A 76 9.35 -16.23 -3.77
C GLY A 76 9.71 -15.43 -5.02
N GLU A 77 8.73 -14.73 -5.61
CA GLU A 77 8.95 -13.79 -6.71
C GLU A 77 8.60 -12.37 -6.24
N SER A 78 9.44 -11.38 -6.57
CA SER A 78 9.08 -9.97 -6.43
C SER A 78 8.76 -9.45 -7.82
N THR A 79 7.50 -9.61 -8.23
CA THR A 79 7.02 -9.18 -9.54
C THR A 79 6.64 -7.70 -9.57
N TRP A 80 6.19 -7.16 -8.44
CA TRP A 80 5.79 -5.76 -8.33
C TRP A 80 7.00 -4.81 -8.42
N LYS A 81 6.74 -3.60 -8.92
CA LYS A 81 7.81 -2.63 -9.25
C LYS A 81 8.39 -1.87 -8.05
N GLY A 82 7.85 -2.07 -6.85
CA GLY A 82 8.25 -1.34 -5.66
C GLY A 82 7.36 -0.13 -5.36
N ILE A 83 7.67 0.55 -4.25
CA ILE A 83 7.08 1.84 -3.89
C ILE A 83 8.02 2.94 -4.37
N SER A 84 7.52 3.85 -5.20
CA SER A 84 8.28 5.01 -5.68
C SER A 84 7.72 6.30 -5.08
N PHE A 85 8.57 7.04 -4.37
CA PHE A 85 8.22 8.37 -3.85
C PHE A 85 8.70 9.43 -4.84
N GLN A 86 7.79 10.22 -5.39
CA GLN A 86 8.08 11.21 -6.43
C GLN A 86 7.47 12.55 -6.06
N PHE A 87 8.23 13.65 -6.11
CA PHE A 87 7.72 15.00 -5.86
C PHE A 87 6.93 15.18 -4.54
N SER A 88 7.27 14.42 -3.49
CA SER A 88 6.57 14.45 -2.19
C SER A 88 6.46 15.88 -1.66
N THR A 89 5.24 16.38 -1.52
CA THR A 89 4.98 17.73 -1.02
C THR A 89 5.05 17.82 0.51
N ASN A 90 5.15 16.68 1.20
CA ASN A 90 5.26 16.58 2.66
C ASN A 90 6.07 15.33 3.08
N LEU A 91 6.22 15.09 4.39
CA LEU A 91 6.93 13.92 4.91
C LEU A 91 6.06 12.65 4.83
N SER A 92 6.66 11.57 4.35
CA SER A 92 6.09 10.21 4.45
C SER A 92 6.86 9.41 5.52
N GLU A 93 6.18 8.48 6.19
CA GLU A 93 6.78 7.63 7.21
C GLU A 93 6.48 6.15 6.91
N ILE A 94 7.53 5.33 6.88
CA ILE A 94 7.46 3.89 6.70
C ILE A 94 8.40 3.21 7.71
N SER A 95 7.83 2.41 8.61
CA SER A 95 8.57 1.73 9.69
C SER A 95 7.96 0.40 10.08
#